data_AF-E9I5W5-F1
#
_entry.id   AF-E9I5W5-F1
#
_cell.length_a   1.000
_cell.length_b   1.000
_cell.length_c   1.000
_cell.angle_alpha   90.00
_cell.angle_beta   90.00
_cell.angle_gamma   90.00
#
_symmetry.space_group_name_H-M   'P 1'
#
loop_
_entity.id
_entity.type
_entity.pdbx_description
1 polymer ?
#
loop_
_entity_poly.entity_id
_entity_poly.type
_entity_poly.pdbx_seq_one_letter_code
_entity_poly.pdbx_strand_id
1 'polypeptide(L)'
;MIEELAVGAQFNLPYIHVLVNNSYLGLIRQAQRGFEIDYCVQLAFENINAPEINGYGVDHVAVVEGLGCKAIRVFDPNELQNAFAEAKRLMAEHRVPVVVEIILERVTNISMGTEINAVNEFEELAERGVDAPTAISLLD
;
A
#
# COMPACT_ATOMS: atom_id res chain seq x y z
N MET A 1 -11.12 10.38 5.98
CA MET A 1 -11.42 8.98 6.33
C MET A 1 -11.65 8.24 5.00
N ILE A 2 -12.17 7.00 4.99
CA ILE A 2 -12.28 6.21 3.74
C ILE A 2 -13.52 6.63 2.91
N GLU A 3 -14.58 7.07 3.58
CA GLU A 3 -15.86 7.47 2.99
C GLU A 3 -15.77 8.71 2.09
N GLU A 4 -14.73 9.52 2.22
CA GLU A 4 -14.48 10.71 1.42
C GLU A 4 -14.14 10.36 -0.04
N LEU A 5 -13.84 9.10 -0.33
CA LEU A 5 -13.85 8.59 -1.70
C LEU A 5 -15.22 8.81 -2.38
N ALA A 6 -16.32 8.70 -1.65
CA ALA A 6 -17.66 8.97 -2.18
C ALA A 6 -17.85 10.44 -2.56
N VAL A 7 -17.16 11.38 -1.89
CA VAL A 7 -17.13 12.80 -2.29
C VAL A 7 -16.41 12.92 -3.64
N GLY A 8 -15.30 12.23 -3.81
CA GLY A 8 -14.59 12.18 -5.09
C GLY A 8 -15.44 11.62 -6.23
N ALA A 9 -16.23 10.58 -5.95
CA ALA A 9 -17.19 10.03 -6.90
C ALA A 9 -18.33 11.02 -7.21
N GLN A 10 -18.93 11.62 -6.18
CA GLN A 10 -20.04 12.57 -6.30
C GLN A 10 -19.70 13.78 -7.18
N PHE A 11 -18.50 14.34 -7.02
CA PHE A 11 -18.07 15.57 -7.70
C PHE A 11 -17.16 15.34 -8.91
N ASN A 12 -17.02 14.08 -9.35
CA ASN A 12 -16.14 13.70 -10.45
C ASN A 12 -14.71 14.24 -10.30
N LEU A 13 -14.07 13.94 -9.18
CA LEU A 13 -12.70 14.35 -8.85
C LEU A 13 -11.73 13.18 -9.05
N PRO A 14 -11.22 12.96 -10.28
CA PRO A 14 -10.34 11.84 -10.58
C PRO A 14 -8.94 12.01 -10.00
N TYR A 15 -8.45 10.97 -9.34
CA TYR A 15 -7.04 10.79 -8.98
C TYR A 15 -6.74 9.30 -8.79
N ILE A 16 -5.46 8.93 -8.76
CA ILE A 16 -5.03 7.57 -8.41
C ILE A 16 -4.57 7.56 -6.96
N HIS A 17 -5.16 6.68 -6.15
CA HIS A 17 -4.76 6.43 -4.77
C HIS A 17 -3.99 5.11 -4.71
N VAL A 18 -2.72 5.14 -4.30
CA VAL A 18 -1.95 3.90 -4.10
C VAL A 18 -2.09 3.47 -2.65
N LEU A 19 -2.74 2.33 -2.43
CA LEU A 19 -2.93 1.73 -1.12
C LEU A 19 -1.94 0.59 -0.96
N VAL A 20 -0.97 0.75 -0.06
CA VAL A 20 -0.04 -0.32 0.31
C VAL A 20 -0.56 -1.05 1.55
N ASN A 21 -1.05 -2.28 1.38
CA ASN A 21 -1.76 -3.02 2.41
C ASN A 21 -0.90 -4.15 2.97
N ASN A 22 -0.37 -3.96 4.18
CA ASN A 22 0.29 -5.01 4.97
C ASN A 22 -0.58 -5.56 6.11
N SER A 23 -1.82 -5.06 6.27
CA SER A 23 -2.74 -5.43 7.35
C SER A 23 -2.16 -5.20 8.76
N TYR A 24 -1.36 -4.14 8.91
CA TYR A 24 -0.70 -3.76 10.16
C TYR A 24 -0.68 -2.24 10.38
N LEU A 25 -0.63 -1.84 11.65
CA LEU A 25 -0.08 -0.54 12.06
C LEU A 25 1.46 -0.59 11.98
N GLY A 26 1.99 -0.64 10.75
CA GLY A 26 3.39 -1.00 10.47
C GLY A 26 4.43 -0.16 11.24
N LEU A 27 4.26 1.16 11.30
CA LEU A 27 5.16 2.06 12.02
C LEU A 27 5.13 1.80 13.54
N ILE A 28 3.94 1.60 14.11
CA ILE A 28 3.77 1.34 15.55
C ILE A 28 4.34 -0.03 15.92
N ARG A 29 4.09 -1.05 15.08
CA ARG A 29 4.73 -2.36 15.20
C ARG A 29 6.25 -2.25 15.23
N GLN A 30 6.85 -1.45 14.34
CA GLN A 30 8.30 -1.24 14.32
C GLN A 30 8.79 -0.50 15.59
N ALA A 31 8.06 0.51 16.05
CA ALA A 31 8.40 1.23 17.29
C ALA A 31 8.30 0.35 18.55
N GLN A 32 7.37 -0.62 18.57
CA GLN A 32 7.20 -1.56 19.67
C GLN A 32 8.36 -2.55 19.84
N ARG A 33 9.24 -2.70 18.84
CA ARG A 33 10.42 -3.58 18.91
C ARG A 33 11.36 -3.23 20.08
N GLY A 34 11.48 -1.94 20.42
CA GLY A 34 12.30 -1.50 21.57
C GLY A 34 11.75 -1.95 22.93
N PHE A 35 10.50 -2.40 22.96
CA PHE A 35 9.83 -2.96 24.14
C PHE A 35 9.63 -4.48 24.06
N GLU A 36 10.14 -5.12 23.00
CA GLU A 36 9.98 -6.57 22.75
C GLU A 36 8.51 -7.04 22.68
N ILE A 37 7.61 -6.19 22.15
CA ILE A 37 6.18 -6.51 22.02
C ILE A 37 5.67 -6.36 20.57
N ASP A 38 4.60 -7.09 20.28
CA ASP A 38 3.72 -6.93 19.12
C ASP A 38 2.27 -7.00 19.65
N TYR A 39 1.70 -5.85 19.96
CA TYR A 39 0.43 -5.78 20.71
C TYR A 39 -0.50 -4.71 20.19
N CYS A 40 -1.73 -5.10 19.84
CA CYS A 40 -2.80 -4.23 19.31
C CYS A 40 -2.40 -3.45 18.04
N VAL A 41 -1.55 -4.04 17.20
CA VAL A 41 -1.09 -3.44 15.93
C VAL A 41 -1.50 -4.22 14.68
N GLN A 42 -2.14 -5.37 14.85
CA GLN A 42 -2.64 -6.18 13.73
C GLN A 42 -4.02 -5.70 13.28
N LEU A 43 -4.25 -5.64 11.97
CA LEU A 43 -5.54 -5.33 11.36
C LEU A 43 -6.17 -6.55 10.68
N ALA A 44 -5.50 -7.70 10.76
CA ALA A 44 -5.87 -8.94 10.11
C ALA A 44 -7.07 -9.60 10.78
N PHE A 45 -7.99 -10.13 9.97
CA PHE A 45 -9.04 -11.05 10.39
C PHE A 45 -9.52 -11.85 9.18
N GLU A 46 -10.14 -13.00 9.44
CA GLU A 46 -10.76 -13.81 8.39
C GLU A 46 -12.05 -13.13 7.91
N ASN A 47 -12.01 -12.61 6.69
CA ASN A 47 -13.17 -11.98 6.08
C ASN A 47 -14.08 -13.05 5.50
N ILE A 48 -15.22 -13.28 6.17
CA ILE A 48 -16.21 -14.28 5.75
C ILE A 48 -16.80 -14.03 4.35
N ASN A 49 -16.66 -12.83 3.80
CA ASN A 49 -17.18 -12.44 2.49
C ASN A 49 -16.10 -12.33 1.41
N ALA A 50 -14.83 -12.39 1.78
CA ALA A 50 -13.70 -12.26 0.86
C ALA A 50 -12.59 -13.27 1.21
N PRO A 51 -12.84 -14.59 1.07
CA PRO A 51 -11.82 -15.60 1.34
C PRO A 51 -10.55 -15.43 0.50
N GLU A 52 -10.65 -14.85 -0.69
CA GLU A 52 -9.56 -14.60 -1.63
C GLU A 52 -8.50 -13.62 -1.11
N ILE A 53 -8.79 -12.82 -0.09
CA ILE A 53 -7.80 -11.94 0.54
C ILE A 53 -7.03 -12.61 1.69
N ASN A 54 -7.18 -13.92 1.89
CA ASN A 54 -6.32 -14.74 2.76
C ASN A 54 -6.07 -14.12 4.16
N GLY A 55 -7.14 -13.73 4.85
CA GLY A 55 -7.07 -13.17 6.20
C GLY A 55 -6.40 -11.79 6.29
N TYR A 56 -6.31 -11.01 5.20
CA TYR A 56 -5.83 -9.62 5.25
C TYR A 56 -6.82 -8.65 5.91
N GLY A 57 -8.03 -9.10 6.26
CA GLY A 57 -9.04 -8.31 6.95
C GLY A 57 -10.00 -7.62 6.00
N VAL A 58 -9.85 -6.30 5.82
CA VAL A 58 -10.81 -5.52 5.01
C VAL A 58 -10.59 -5.77 3.52
N ASP A 59 -11.69 -6.04 2.80
CA ASP A 59 -11.70 -6.05 1.34
C ASP A 59 -11.87 -4.62 0.81
N HIS A 60 -10.75 -3.93 0.56
CA HIS A 60 -10.80 -2.55 0.08
C HIS A 60 -11.40 -2.43 -1.32
N VAL A 61 -11.33 -3.45 -2.17
CA VAL A 61 -11.95 -3.41 -3.50
C VAL A 61 -13.47 -3.27 -3.35
N ALA A 62 -14.10 -4.17 -2.60
CA ALA A 62 -15.54 -4.13 -2.36
C ALA A 62 -15.98 -2.82 -1.68
N VAL A 63 -15.21 -2.32 -0.71
CA VAL A 63 -15.51 -1.05 -0.02
C VAL A 63 -15.43 0.14 -0.98
N VAL A 64 -14.35 0.24 -1.76
CA VAL A 64 -14.13 1.35 -2.71
C VAL A 64 -15.19 1.36 -3.81
N GLU A 65 -15.56 0.20 -4.33
CA GLU A 65 -16.64 0.09 -5.31
C GLU A 65 -18.01 0.46 -4.71
N GLY A 66 -18.27 0.06 -3.46
CA GLY A 66 -19.46 0.48 -2.72
C GLY A 66 -19.56 2.00 -2.51
N LEU A 67 -18.43 2.70 -2.48
CA LEU A 67 -18.33 4.16 -2.41
C LEU A 67 -18.40 4.85 -3.79
N GLY A 68 -18.67 4.11 -4.87
CA GLY A 68 -18.82 4.65 -6.22
C GLY A 68 -17.51 4.95 -6.96
N CYS A 69 -16.38 4.42 -6.47
CA CYS A 69 -15.06 4.55 -7.09
C CYS A 69 -14.68 3.29 -7.88
N LYS A 70 -13.46 3.27 -8.42
CA LYS A 70 -12.86 2.06 -9.01
C LYS A 70 -11.71 1.56 -8.17
N ALA A 71 -11.49 0.25 -8.15
CA ALA A 71 -10.37 -0.36 -7.46
C ALA A 71 -9.72 -1.45 -8.31
N ILE A 72 -8.41 -1.63 -8.14
CA ILE A 72 -7.61 -2.70 -8.72
C ILE A 72 -6.76 -3.27 -7.59
N ARG A 73 -6.78 -4.59 -7.40
CA ARG A 73 -5.91 -5.29 -6.45
C ARG A 73 -4.75 -5.94 -7.18
N VAL A 74 -3.55 -5.84 -6.61
CA VAL A 74 -2.31 -6.38 -7.14
C VAL A 74 -1.65 -7.26 -6.07
N PHE A 75 -1.32 -8.50 -6.45
CA PHE A 75 -0.58 -9.44 -5.60
C PHE A 75 0.85 -9.65 -6.10
N ASP A 76 1.07 -9.58 -7.41
CA ASP A 76 2.38 -9.75 -8.03
C ASP A 76 2.94 -8.37 -8.44
N PRO A 77 4.15 -7.98 -7.98
CA PRO A 77 4.78 -6.73 -8.39
C PRO A 77 4.93 -6.57 -9.90
N ASN A 78 5.03 -7.66 -10.68
CA ASN A 78 5.10 -7.61 -12.14
C ASN A 78 3.82 -7.07 -12.80
N GLU A 79 2.70 -7.09 -12.09
CA GLU A 79 1.42 -6.59 -12.60
C GLU A 79 1.23 -5.08 -12.38
N LEU A 80 2.10 -4.42 -11.60
CA LEU A 80 1.96 -3.01 -11.24
C LEU A 80 1.88 -2.11 -12.47
N GLN A 81 2.71 -2.35 -13.49
CA GLN A 81 2.70 -1.53 -14.71
C GLN A 81 1.34 -1.60 -15.42
N ASN A 82 0.76 -2.80 -15.51
CA ASN A 82 -0.55 -3.02 -16.13
C ASN A 82 -1.66 -2.41 -15.26
N ALA A 83 -1.59 -2.59 -13.94
CA ALA A 83 -2.54 -2.00 -13.00
C ALA A 83 -2.57 -0.47 -13.08
N PHE A 84 -1.41 0.19 -13.19
CA PHE A 84 -1.36 1.65 -13.36
C PHE A 84 -1.85 2.12 -14.73
N ALA A 85 -1.62 1.36 -15.79
CA ALA A 85 -2.19 1.66 -17.10
C ALA A 85 -3.72 1.58 -17.07
N GLU A 86 -4.26 0.53 -16.45
CA GLU A 86 -5.70 0.34 -16.29
C GLU A 86 -6.31 1.41 -15.37
N ALA A 87 -5.63 1.76 -14.28
CA ALA A 87 -6.08 2.83 -13.39
C ALA A 87 -6.21 4.17 -14.12
N LYS A 88 -5.25 4.52 -14.99
CA LYS A 88 -5.32 5.73 -15.83
C LYS A 88 -6.50 5.66 -16.81
N ARG A 89 -6.76 4.49 -17.40
CA ARG A 89 -7.89 4.27 -18.33
C ARG A 89 -9.23 4.48 -17.61
N LEU A 90 -9.44 3.81 -16.47
CA LEU A 90 -10.64 3.92 -15.65
C LEU A 90 -10.86 5.34 -15.13
N MET A 91 -9.78 6.01 -14.71
CA MET A 91 -9.82 7.40 -14.23
C MET A 91 -10.25 8.36 -15.34
N ALA A 92 -9.75 8.16 -16.57
CA ALA A 92 -10.14 8.97 -17.72
C ALA A 92 -11.59 8.71 -18.15
N GLU A 93 -12.03 7.44 -18.14
CA GLU A 93 -13.37 7.02 -18.55
C GLU A 93 -14.46 7.45 -17.55
N HIS A 94 -14.27 7.13 -16.27
CA HIS A 94 -15.31 7.29 -15.25
C HIS A 94 -15.20 8.59 -14.47
N ARG A 95 -14.05 9.27 -14.51
CA ARG A 95 -13.81 10.55 -13.83
C ARG A 95 -14.03 10.47 -12.31
N VAL A 96 -13.74 9.32 -11.70
CA VAL A 96 -13.81 9.06 -10.26
C VAL A 96 -12.43 8.68 -9.72
N PRO A 97 -12.19 8.71 -8.40
CA PRO A 97 -10.99 8.14 -7.80
C PRO A 97 -10.81 6.67 -8.18
N VAL A 98 -9.55 6.28 -8.44
CA VAL A 98 -9.16 4.90 -8.70
C VAL A 98 -8.14 4.45 -7.66
N VAL A 99 -8.47 3.45 -6.87
CA VAL A 99 -7.58 2.87 -5.85
C VAL A 99 -6.81 1.70 -6.45
N VAL A 100 -5.48 1.73 -6.34
CA VAL A 100 -4.62 0.58 -6.66
C VAL A 100 -4.14 0.01 -5.32
N GLU A 101 -4.75 -1.09 -4.88
CA GLU A 101 -4.38 -1.81 -3.67
C GLU A 101 -3.26 -2.80 -3.99
N ILE A 102 -2.13 -2.65 -3.31
CA ILE A 102 -0.97 -3.52 -3.42
C ILE A 102 -0.90 -4.33 -2.13
N ILE A 103 -1.02 -5.65 -2.25
CA ILE A 103 -0.86 -6.57 -1.14
C ILE A 103 0.63 -6.73 -0.85
N LEU A 104 1.05 -6.27 0.32
CA LEU A 104 2.43 -6.36 0.78
C LEU A 104 2.65 -7.61 1.63
N GLU A 105 3.91 -7.97 1.84
CA GLU A 105 4.27 -8.81 2.98
C GLU A 105 3.80 -8.16 4.29
N ARG A 106 3.53 -9.00 5.30
CA ARG A 106 2.95 -8.54 6.57
C ARG A 106 3.91 -7.66 7.37
N VAL A 107 5.22 -7.94 7.31
CA VAL A 107 6.23 -7.33 8.16
C VAL A 107 7.46 -6.96 7.33
N THR A 108 7.71 -5.66 7.21
CA THR A 108 8.94 -5.07 6.68
C THR A 108 9.41 -4.01 7.69
N ASN A 109 10.72 -3.80 7.84
CA ASN A 109 11.25 -2.74 8.71
C ASN A 109 11.90 -1.65 7.87
N ILE A 110 11.39 -0.43 7.94
CA ILE A 110 11.95 0.69 7.19
C ILE A 110 13.14 1.28 7.95
N SER A 111 14.22 1.63 7.23
CA SER A 111 15.40 2.24 7.82
C SER A 111 15.05 3.50 8.63
N MET A 112 15.52 3.55 9.88
CA MET A 112 15.23 4.66 10.80
C MET A 112 16.27 4.71 11.92
N GLY A 113 16.40 5.89 12.55
CA GLY A 113 17.32 6.12 13.66
C GLY A 113 16.87 7.30 14.52
N THR A 114 17.49 7.46 15.69
CA THR A 114 17.23 8.61 16.57
C THR A 114 18.04 9.84 16.17
N GLU A 115 19.16 9.64 15.48
CA GLU A 115 20.11 10.68 15.07
C GLU A 115 20.61 10.41 13.65
N ILE A 116 21.11 11.45 12.97
CA ILE A 116 21.59 11.36 11.59
C ILE A 116 22.72 10.33 11.43
N ASN A 117 23.61 10.20 12.42
CA ASN A 117 24.72 9.25 12.42
C ASN A 117 24.38 7.89 13.05
N ALA A 118 23.10 7.64 13.34
CA ALA A 118 22.63 6.43 14.03
C ALA A 118 21.36 5.85 13.37
N VAL A 119 21.28 5.92 12.04
CA VAL A 119 20.26 5.23 11.26
C VAL A 119 20.60 3.75 11.18
N ASN A 120 19.64 2.90 11.50
CA ASN A 120 19.74 1.46 11.33
C ASN A 120 19.10 1.06 10.00
N GLU A 121 19.86 0.34 9.19
CA GLU A 121 19.43 -0.26 7.92
C GLU A 121 19.04 -1.71 8.21
N PHE A 122 17.75 -2.04 8.04
CA PHE A 122 17.22 -3.39 8.35
C PHE A 122 17.15 -4.29 7.12
N GLU A 123 16.83 -3.72 5.97
CA GLU A 123 16.76 -4.39 4.68
C GLU A 123 18.10 -4.23 3.93
N GLU A 124 18.27 -4.96 2.82
CA GLU A 124 19.48 -4.91 2.01
C GLU A 124 19.74 -3.49 1.45
N LEU A 125 21.00 -3.05 1.55
CA LEU A 125 21.44 -1.79 0.95
C LEU A 125 21.64 -1.97 -0.55
N ALA A 126 21.32 -0.92 -1.31
CA ALA A 126 21.66 -0.88 -2.72
C ALA A 126 23.18 -0.75 -2.91
N GLU A 127 23.81 -1.69 -3.61
CA GLU A 127 25.24 -1.67 -3.89
C GLU A 127 25.54 -1.21 -5.32
N ARG A 128 24.58 -1.44 -6.24
CA ARG A 128 24.72 -1.18 -7.67
C ARG A 128 23.48 -0.48 -8.20
N GLY A 129 23.60 0.19 -9.35
CA GLY A 129 22.47 0.85 -10.01
C GLY A 129 21.27 -0.07 -10.32
N VAL A 130 21.49 -1.39 -10.45
CA VAL A 130 20.40 -2.36 -10.66
C VAL A 130 19.55 -2.61 -9.41
N ASP A 131 20.10 -2.37 -8.23
CA ASP A 131 19.39 -2.55 -6.95
C ASP A 131 18.46 -1.34 -6.69
N ALA A 132 18.79 -0.16 -7.23
CA ALA A 132 17.98 1.07 -7.17
C ALA A 132 17.85 1.77 -8.54
N PRO A 133 17.19 1.14 -9.54
CA PRO A 133 17.21 1.56 -10.95
C PRO A 133 16.48 2.88 -11.25
N THR A 134 15.75 3.42 -10.27
CA THR A 134 15.01 4.69 -10.38
C THR A 134 15.69 5.86 -9.66
N ALA A 135 16.91 5.66 -9.12
CA ALA A 135 17.70 6.74 -8.53
C ALA A 135 18.09 7.80 -9.59
N ILE A 136 17.96 9.09 -9.25
CA ILE A 136 18.25 10.21 -10.16
C ILE A 136 19.77 10.38 -10.40
N SER A 137 20.59 10.03 -9.41
CA SER A 137 22.05 9.96 -9.53
C SER A 137 22.45 8.49 -9.50
N LEU A 138 23.25 8.06 -10.47
CA LEU A 138 23.78 6.71 -10.50
C LEU A 138 24.81 6.53 -9.38
N LEU A 139 24.76 5.37 -8.71
CA LEU A 139 25.94 4.79 -8.09
C LEU A 139 26.75 4.22 -9.27
N ASP A 140 27.89 4.84 -9.57
CA ASP A 140 28.81 4.38 -10.63
C ASP A 140 29.23 2.91 -10.44
#